data_AF-A0A7X6TEG3-F1
#
_entry.id   AF-A0A7X6TEG3-F1
#
_cell.length_a   1.000
_cell.length_b   1.000
_cell.length_c   1.000
_cell.angle_alpha   90.00
_cell.angle_beta   90.00
_cell.angle_gamma   90.00
#
_symmetry.space_group_name_H-M   'P 1'
#
loop_
_entity.id
_entity.type
_entity.pdbx_description
1 polymer ?
#
loop_
_entity_poly.entity_id
_entity_poly.type
_entity_poly.pdbx_seq_one_letter_code
_entity_poly.pdbx_strand_id
1 'polypeptide(L)'
;TEHLYDGLHVMTFAPGFTASNVRFAALTADGSPQGESPRDENTMMSAECVAKHMLRGILKRRDQMILTPIGKASVLVNKFFPKLVSRVEYRIMKAEPDSPLS
;
A
#
# COMPACT_ATOMS: atom_id res chain seq x y z
N THR A 1 -9.66 -11.46 -14.90
CA THR A 1 -9.86 -12.61 -15.82
C THR A 1 -11.26 -12.66 -16.38
N GLU A 2 -12.26 -12.15 -15.65
CA GLU A 2 -13.67 -12.06 -16.07
C GLU A 2 -13.91 -11.29 -17.38
N HIS A 3 -13.17 -10.20 -17.65
CA HIS A 3 -13.41 -9.34 -18.82
C HIS A 3 -12.38 -9.44 -19.96
N LEU A 4 -11.73 -10.59 -20.12
CA LEU A 4 -10.60 -10.75 -21.07
C LEU A 4 -10.98 -10.43 -22.53
N TYR A 5 -12.23 -10.66 -22.91
CA TYR A 5 -12.73 -10.50 -24.28
C TYR A 5 -13.67 -9.30 -24.46
N ASP A 6 -13.97 -8.56 -23.38
CA ASP A 6 -14.96 -7.47 -23.38
C ASP A 6 -14.33 -6.11 -23.72
N GLY A 7 -13.02 -6.08 -24.00
CA GLY A 7 -12.27 -4.85 -24.26
C GLY A 7 -11.99 -4.00 -23.01
N LEU A 8 -12.55 -4.37 -21.85
CA LEU A 8 -12.36 -3.72 -20.55
C LEU A 8 -11.03 -4.14 -19.91
N HIS A 9 -10.20 -3.15 -19.58
CA HIS A 9 -8.96 -3.36 -18.84
C HIS A 9 -9.18 -3.02 -17.36
N VAL A 10 -8.80 -3.94 -16.47
CA VAL A 10 -8.83 -3.76 -15.02
C VAL A 10 -7.40 -3.86 -14.49
N MET A 11 -6.98 -2.90 -13.67
CA MET A 11 -5.66 -2.90 -13.04
C MET A 11 -5.81 -2.78 -11.53
N THR A 12 -5.17 -3.68 -10.78
CA THR A 12 -4.95 -3.51 -9.34
C THR A 12 -3.69 -2.67 -9.12
N PHE A 13 -3.85 -1.52 -8.49
CA PHE A 13 -2.78 -0.57 -8.26
C PHE A 13 -2.51 -0.41 -6.76
N ALA A 14 -1.30 -0.77 -6.34
CA ALA A 14 -0.84 -0.69 -4.94
C ALA A 14 0.31 0.33 -4.84
N PRO A 15 -0.01 1.63 -4.70
CA PRO A 15 0.99 2.63 -4.41
C PRO A 15 1.43 2.46 -2.95
N GLY A 16 2.72 2.70 -2.68
CA GLY A 16 3.19 2.75 -1.30
C GLY A 16 2.70 3.99 -0.57
N PHE A 17 3.41 4.34 0.50
CA PHE A 17 3.21 5.63 1.15
C PHE A 17 3.34 6.77 0.13
N THR A 18 2.25 7.53 0.01
CA THR A 18 2.08 8.60 -0.96
C THR A 18 1.84 9.89 -0.20
N ALA A 19 2.65 10.90 -0.47
CA ALA A 19 2.43 12.25 0.06
C ALA A 19 1.21 12.84 -0.64
N SER A 20 0.09 12.88 0.08
CA SER A 20 -1.19 13.42 -0.37
C SER A 20 -1.92 14.07 0.80
N ASN A 21 -2.82 14.99 0.49
CA ASN A 21 -3.56 15.76 1.50
C ASN A 21 -4.46 14.90 2.41
N VAL A 22 -4.69 13.62 2.06
CA VAL A 22 -5.53 12.70 2.84
C VAL A 22 -4.99 12.51 4.27
N ARG A 23 -3.66 12.54 4.46
CA ARG A 23 -3.05 12.39 5.79
C ARG A 23 -3.11 13.65 6.63
N PHE A 24 -3.03 14.83 5.99
CA PHE A 24 -3.21 16.12 6.64
C PHE A 24 -4.67 16.32 7.09
N ALA A 25 -5.62 15.90 6.23
CA ALA A 25 -7.06 15.97 6.49
C ALA A 25 -7.60 14.77 7.29
N ALA A 26 -6.74 13.84 7.72
CA ALA A 26 -7.17 12.71 8.55
C ALA A 26 -7.65 13.21 9.91
N LEU A 27 -8.58 12.47 10.51
CA LEU A 27 -9.02 12.72 11.87
C LEU A 27 -8.19 11.88 12.84
N THR A 28 -7.83 12.47 13.97
CA THR A 28 -7.23 11.78 15.12
C THR A 28 -8.27 10.87 15.79
N ALA A 29 -7.84 10.08 16.78
CA ALA A 29 -8.72 9.14 17.49
C ALA A 29 -9.90 9.83 18.21
N ASP A 30 -9.75 11.10 18.57
CA ASP A 30 -10.77 11.96 19.18
C ASP A 30 -11.61 12.74 18.14
N GLY A 31 -11.35 12.53 16.84
CA GLY A 31 -12.11 13.18 15.76
C GLY A 31 -11.66 14.60 15.44
N SER A 32 -10.56 15.09 16.02
CA SER A 32 -9.99 16.39 15.67
C SER A 32 -9.12 16.30 14.39
N PRO A 33 -8.97 17.38 13.60
CA PRO A 33 -8.11 17.36 12.42
C PRO A 33 -6.66 17.11 12.80
N GLN A 34 -6.02 16.14 12.15
CA GLN A 34 -4.65 15.75 12.47
C GLN A 34 -3.64 16.86 12.15
N GLY A 35 -3.81 17.60 11.04
CA GLY A 35 -3.09 18.84 10.76
C GLY A 35 -1.58 18.73 10.51
N GLU A 36 -0.93 17.61 10.86
CA GLU A 36 0.48 17.32 10.59
C GLU A 36 0.66 15.86 10.18
N SER A 37 1.58 15.62 9.24
CA SER A 37 1.92 14.26 8.81
C SER A 37 2.93 13.66 9.81
N PRO A 38 2.60 12.58 10.54
CA PRO A 38 3.49 12.02 11.56
C PRO A 38 4.72 11.27 10.99
N ARG A 39 5.00 11.42 9.68
CA ARG A 39 6.13 10.78 8.98
C ARG A 39 6.83 11.77 8.08
N ASP A 40 8.13 11.51 7.86
CA ASP A 40 8.96 12.29 6.96
C ASP A 40 8.49 12.14 5.50
N GLU A 41 7.72 13.12 5.02
CA GLU A 41 7.15 13.15 3.68
C GLU A 41 8.21 13.17 2.58
N ASN A 42 9.45 13.58 2.88
CA ASN A 42 10.55 13.60 1.91
C ASN A 42 10.91 12.20 1.40
N THR A 43 10.59 11.16 2.17
CA THR A 43 10.83 9.76 1.78
C THR A 43 9.69 9.15 0.97
N MET A 44 8.57 9.89 0.81
CA MET A 44 7.36 9.41 0.15
C MET A 44 7.28 9.89 -1.30
N MET A 45 6.58 9.12 -2.12
CA MET A 45 6.30 9.54 -3.50
C MET A 45 5.17 10.57 -3.51
N SER A 46 5.31 11.66 -4.27
CA SER A 46 4.22 12.64 -4.42
C SER A 46 3.01 12.02 -5.15
N ALA A 47 1.81 12.51 -4.84
CA ALA A 47 0.59 12.09 -5.53
C ALA A 47 0.68 12.22 -7.06
N GLU A 48 1.31 13.29 -7.57
CA GLU A 48 1.54 13.48 -9.01
C GLU A 48 2.41 12.39 -9.63
N CYS A 49 3.48 12.00 -8.93
CA CYS A 49 4.37 10.95 -9.40
C CYS A 49 3.66 9.59 -9.39
N VAL A 50 2.85 9.31 -8.36
CA VAL A 50 2.00 8.12 -8.30
C VAL A 50 0.99 8.10 -9.46
N ALA A 51 0.33 9.22 -9.75
CA ALA A 51 -0.61 9.35 -10.87
C ALA A 51 0.08 9.08 -12.22
N LYS A 52 1.29 9.60 -12.45
CA LYS A 52 2.09 9.32 -13.66
C LYS A 52 2.42 7.82 -13.80
N HIS A 53 2.72 7.14 -12.69
CA HIS A 53 2.95 5.69 -12.71
C HIS A 53 1.66 4.92 -13.02
N MET A 54 0.54 5.30 -12.41
CA MET A 54 -0.77 4.71 -12.69
C MET A 54 -1.13 4.83 -14.17
N LEU A 55 -1.01 6.04 -14.75
CA LEU A 55 -1.27 6.28 -16.17
C LEU A 55 -0.43 5.38 -17.07
N ARG A 56 0.88 5.24 -16.77
CA ARG A 56 1.76 4.32 -17.51
C ARG A 56 1.32 2.87 -17.39
N GLY A 57 0.80 2.45 -16.24
CA GLY A 57 0.25 1.11 -16.01
C GLY A 57 -1.00 0.85 -16.86
N ILE A 58 -1.91 1.81 -16.89
CA ILE A 58 -3.14 1.78 -17.70
C ILE A 58 -2.81 1.71 -19.19
N LEU A 59 -1.95 2.61 -19.70
CA LEU A 59 -1.54 2.63 -21.11
C LEU A 59 -0.88 1.32 -21.56
N LYS A 60 -0.16 0.65 -20.65
CA LYS A 60 0.49 -0.65 -20.92
C LYS A 60 -0.41 -1.85 -20.63
N ARG A 61 -1.69 -1.63 -20.30
CA ARG A 61 -2.67 -2.66 -19.91
C ARG A 61 -2.10 -3.66 -18.89
N ARG A 62 -1.44 -3.16 -17.85
CA ARG A 62 -0.90 -4.00 -16.76
C ARG A 62 -2.04 -4.47 -15.86
N ASP A 63 -2.06 -5.76 -15.51
CA ASP A 63 -3.07 -6.28 -14.57
C ASP A 63 -2.80 -5.86 -13.12
N GLN A 64 -1.53 -5.75 -12.75
CA GLN A 64 -1.11 -5.41 -11.40
C GLN A 64 0.11 -4.48 -11.41
N MET A 65 0.14 -3.51 -10.50
CA MET A 65 1.25 -2.59 -10.34
C MET A 65 1.52 -2.28 -8.86
N ILE A 66 2.69 -2.69 -8.38
CA ILE A 66 3.18 -2.43 -7.03
C ILE A 66 4.38 -1.50 -7.15
N LEU A 67 4.32 -0.32 -6.52
CA LEU A 67 5.33 0.72 -6.74
C LEU A 67 6.55 0.59 -5.83
N THR A 68 6.39 0.08 -4.61
CA THR A 68 7.49 0.06 -3.64
C THR A 68 8.35 -1.21 -3.76
N PRO A 69 9.68 -1.10 -3.61
CA PRO A 69 10.56 -2.27 -3.54
C PRO A 69 10.16 -3.22 -2.40
N ILE A 70 9.79 -2.66 -1.25
CA ILE A 70 9.30 -3.42 -0.10
C ILE A 70 8.02 -4.17 -0.47
N GLY A 71 7.02 -3.51 -1.07
CA GLY A 71 5.78 -4.17 -1.48
C GLY A 71 6.02 -5.31 -2.47
N LYS A 72 6.95 -5.14 -3.43
CA LYS A 72 7.35 -6.21 -4.35
C LYS A 72 8.01 -7.37 -3.60
N ALA A 73 8.89 -7.09 -2.67
CA ALA A 73 9.53 -8.10 -1.83
C ALA A 73 8.52 -8.84 -0.95
N SER A 74 7.55 -8.13 -0.34
CA SER A 74 6.48 -8.73 0.45
C SER A 74 5.62 -9.68 -0.38
N VAL A 75 5.26 -9.30 -1.61
CA VAL A 75 4.52 -10.20 -2.52
C VAL A 75 5.36 -11.42 -2.90
N LEU A 76 6.66 -11.25 -3.12
CA LEU A 76 7.57 -12.35 -3.42
C LEU A 76 7.70 -13.32 -2.23
N VAL A 77 7.91 -12.80 -1.04
CA VAL A 77 8.02 -13.59 0.19
C VAL A 77 6.71 -14.31 0.48
N ASN A 78 5.55 -13.65 0.32
CA ASN A 78 4.26 -14.32 0.49
C ASN A 78 4.05 -15.44 -0.53
N LYS A 79 4.44 -15.21 -1.80
CA LYS A 79 4.32 -16.20 -2.86
C LYS A 79 5.15 -17.47 -2.60
N PHE A 80 6.37 -17.34 -2.08
CA PHE A 80 7.29 -18.48 -1.90
C PHE A 80 7.33 -19.03 -0.46
N PHE A 81 7.05 -18.19 0.54
CA PHE A 81 7.16 -18.52 1.95
C PHE A 81 6.00 -17.93 2.76
N PRO A 82 4.74 -18.32 2.48
CA PRO A 82 3.57 -17.77 3.17
C PRO A 82 3.62 -17.99 4.69
N LYS A 83 4.17 -19.14 5.14
CA LYS A 83 4.38 -19.43 6.56
C LYS A 83 5.33 -18.45 7.25
N LEU A 84 6.28 -17.86 6.53
CA LEU A 84 7.17 -16.85 7.09
C LEU A 84 6.42 -15.54 7.34
N VAL A 85 5.57 -15.14 6.39
CA VAL A 85 4.71 -13.94 6.53
C VAL A 85 3.82 -14.08 7.76
N SER A 86 3.11 -15.21 7.90
CA SER A 86 2.23 -15.44 9.06
C SER A 86 2.99 -15.41 10.40
N ARG A 87 4.24 -15.87 10.44
CA ARG A 87 5.06 -15.81 11.66
C ARG A 87 5.50 -14.38 11.98
N VAL A 88 5.80 -13.58 10.97
CA VAL A 88 6.17 -12.16 11.16
C VAL A 88 4.96 -11.38 11.63
N GLU A 89 3.81 -11.56 11.00
CA GLU A 89 2.53 -10.95 11.42
C GLU A 89 2.19 -11.32 12.86
N TYR A 90 2.27 -12.60 13.22
CA TYR A 90 2.04 -13.06 14.59
C TYR A 90 2.97 -12.37 15.59
N ARG A 91 4.26 -12.20 15.26
CA ARG A 91 5.23 -11.53 16.14
C ARG A 91 4.94 -10.04 16.28
N ILE A 92 4.52 -9.37 15.19
CA ILE A 92 4.14 -7.97 15.22
C ILE A 92 2.92 -7.79 16.12
N MET A 93 1.86 -8.59 15.92
CA MET A 93 0.65 -8.54 16.74
C MET A 93 0.91 -8.89 18.21
N LYS A 94 1.80 -9.84 18.49
CA LYS A 94 2.21 -10.17 19.87
C LYS A 94 2.99 -9.02 20.54
N ALA A 95 3.71 -8.22 19.76
CA ALA A 95 4.52 -7.11 20.28
C ALA A 95 3.72 -5.80 20.44
N GLU A 96 2.46 -5.75 19.99
CA GLU A 96 1.59 -4.59 20.20
C GLU A 96 1.17 -4.47 21.68
N PRO A 97 1.13 -3.24 22.24
CA PRO A 97 0.59 -3.01 23.58
C PRO A 97 -0.87 -3.51 23.66
N ASP A 98 -1.22 -4.22 24.73
CA ASP A 98 -2.54 -4.83 24.97
C ASP A 98 -2.96 -5.96 23.99
N SER A 99 -1.99 -6.67 23.41
CA SER A 99 -2.29 -7.85 22.58
C SER A 99 -2.86 -9.03 23.38
N PRO A 100 -3.99 -9.64 22.97
CA PRO A 100 -4.53 -10.85 23.61
C PRO A 100 -3.69 -12.12 23.33
N LEU A 101 -2.61 -11.98 22.53
CA LEU A 101 -1.68 -13.04 22.14
C LEU A 101 -0.34 -13.01 22.93
N SER A 102 -0.23 -12.07 23.87
CA SER A 102 0.92 -11.87 24.78
C SER A 102 1.24 -13.13 25.59
#